data_AF-A0A9E0U628-F1
#
_entry.id   AF-A0A9E0U628-F1
#
_cell.length_a   1.000
_cell.length_b   1.000
_cell.length_c   1.000
_cell.angle_alpha   90.00
_cell.angle_beta   90.00
_cell.angle_gamma   90.00
#
_symmetry.space_group_name_H-M   'P 1'
#
loop_
_entity.id
_entity.type
_entity.pdbx_description
1 polymer ?
#
loop_
_entity_poly.entity_id
_entity_poly.type
_entity_poly.pdbx_seq_one_letter_code
_entity_poly.pdbx_strand_id
1 'polypeptide(L)'
;MTKNYLQEGDVLDLVAPYAVAAGDGAQVGSIFGVAINALALSESGPFARCGVFELTALSTATGAQGAKAYWDNVNKRVDTDSTVGLLIGALLAAKTNGQTTAQVVLNEGVPSTAEGPQAAIVSLTDSTGAATNDSTLADGLTITAITDNSGGAAGDTIAAATNTDALTDSTGGAANTTLEAVGATNGGDVSGAINNNFADLAAQLAKQRSLNTVLINAVASLAAKVNTGVTDLTTQNQNDSDIAAKLNTLLTELRAAGIIAA
;
A
#
# COMPACT_ATOMS: atom_id res chain seq x y z
N MET A 1 -23.90 12.79 -61.05
CA MET A 1 -24.65 12.71 -59.79
C MET A 1 -24.61 11.27 -59.30
N THR A 2 -24.17 11.05 -58.07
CA THR A 2 -24.15 9.72 -57.44
C THR A 2 -25.58 9.23 -57.26
N LYS A 3 -25.87 7.97 -57.61
CA LYS A 3 -27.24 7.38 -57.50
C LYS A 3 -27.77 7.30 -56.06
N ASN A 4 -26.95 7.68 -55.08
CA ASN A 4 -27.19 7.52 -53.65
C ASN A 4 -27.33 8.86 -52.92
N TYR A 5 -27.41 9.99 -53.65
CA TYR A 5 -27.68 11.30 -53.04
C TYR A 5 -29.18 11.41 -52.72
N LEU A 6 -29.52 11.68 -51.46
CA LEU A 6 -30.92 11.82 -51.01
C LEU A 6 -31.32 13.29 -50.91
N GLN A 7 -30.60 14.08 -50.12
CA GLN A 7 -30.88 15.50 -49.90
C GLN A 7 -29.65 16.19 -49.30
N GLU A 8 -29.71 17.52 -49.22
CA GLU A 8 -28.75 18.35 -48.52
C GLU A 8 -28.92 18.19 -46.99
N GLY A 9 -27.83 18.28 -46.22
CA GLY A 9 -27.85 18.04 -44.78
C GLY A 9 -28.25 19.24 -43.92
N ASP A 10 -28.36 20.41 -44.54
CA ASP A 10 -28.55 21.72 -43.92
C ASP A 10 -29.93 21.87 -43.26
N VAL A 11 -30.94 21.33 -43.93
CA VAL A 11 -32.31 21.25 -43.43
C VAL A 11 -32.77 19.81 -43.58
N LEU A 12 -33.23 19.21 -42.48
CA LEU A 12 -33.75 17.84 -42.48
C LEU A 12 -35.16 17.82 -41.93
N ASP A 13 -36.03 17.05 -42.59
CA ASP A 13 -37.33 16.70 -42.03
C ASP A 13 -37.14 15.68 -40.90
N LEU A 14 -37.45 16.09 -39.67
CA LEU A 14 -37.37 15.26 -38.48
C LEU A 14 -38.71 15.23 -37.75
N VAL A 15 -38.96 14.16 -36.99
CA VAL A 15 -40.16 14.03 -36.15
C VAL A 15 -39.92 14.74 -34.83
N ALA A 16 -40.77 15.71 -34.51
CA ALA A 16 -40.65 16.52 -33.31
C ALA A 16 -40.85 15.66 -32.04
N PRO A 17 -39.87 15.62 -31.12
CA PRO A 17 -39.92 14.78 -29.92
C PRO A 17 -40.81 15.37 -28.81
N TYR A 18 -41.26 16.61 -28.99
CA TYR A 18 -42.21 17.37 -28.18
C TYR A 18 -42.78 18.49 -29.05
N ALA A 19 -43.69 19.31 -28.52
CA ALA A 19 -44.15 20.51 -29.23
C ALA A 19 -43.02 21.56 -29.26
N VAL A 20 -42.50 21.86 -30.45
CA VAL A 20 -41.37 22.79 -30.66
C VAL A 20 -41.90 24.04 -31.35
N ALA A 21 -41.62 25.23 -30.81
CA ALA A 21 -41.97 26.47 -31.51
C ALA A 21 -40.98 26.78 -32.64
N ALA A 22 -41.38 27.62 -33.59
CA ALA A 22 -40.46 28.09 -34.62
C ALA A 22 -39.28 28.86 -33.97
N GLY A 23 -38.05 28.48 -34.33
CA GLY A 23 -36.82 29.03 -33.76
C GLY A 23 -36.30 28.31 -32.52
N ASP A 24 -37.04 27.34 -31.97
CA ASP A 24 -36.57 26.55 -30.83
C ASP A 24 -35.76 25.32 -31.28
N GLY A 25 -34.78 24.95 -30.46
CA GLY A 25 -33.99 23.75 -30.64
C GLY A 25 -34.75 22.48 -30.26
N ALA A 26 -34.46 21.37 -30.93
CA ALA A 26 -34.88 20.03 -30.53
C ALA A 26 -33.84 18.97 -30.88
N GLN A 27 -33.76 17.94 -30.03
CA GLN A 27 -32.88 16.79 -30.23
C GLN A 27 -33.69 15.55 -30.62
N VAL A 28 -33.43 15.01 -31.81
CA VAL A 28 -34.02 13.78 -32.35
C VAL A 28 -32.92 12.72 -32.47
N GLY A 29 -32.89 11.77 -31.54
CA GLY A 29 -31.78 10.82 -31.43
C GLY A 29 -30.46 11.55 -31.15
N SER A 30 -29.49 11.43 -32.06
CA SER A 30 -28.20 12.14 -32.02
C SER A 30 -28.17 13.40 -32.89
N ILE A 31 -29.27 13.74 -33.56
CA ILE A 31 -29.38 14.92 -34.40
C ILE A 31 -29.99 16.05 -33.58
N PHE A 32 -29.33 17.21 -33.58
CA PHE A 32 -29.92 18.45 -33.11
C PHE A 32 -30.24 19.34 -34.30
N GLY A 33 -31.36 20.05 -34.20
CA GLY A 33 -31.70 21.11 -35.15
C GLY A 33 -32.65 22.13 -34.52
N VAL A 34 -32.83 23.24 -35.21
CA VAL A 34 -33.72 24.34 -34.83
C VAL A 34 -34.94 24.31 -35.75
N ALA A 35 -36.15 24.28 -35.18
CA ALA A 35 -37.38 24.15 -35.96
C ALA A 35 -37.61 25.40 -36.81
N ILE A 36 -37.84 25.26 -38.12
CA ILE A 36 -38.11 26.39 -39.00
C ILE A 36 -39.55 26.89 -38.82
N ASN A 37 -40.48 25.97 -38.57
CA ASN A 37 -41.88 26.22 -38.25
C ASN A 37 -42.24 25.61 -36.89
N ALA A 38 -43.37 26.02 -36.32
CA ALA A 38 -43.89 25.38 -35.11
C ALA A 38 -44.40 23.98 -35.47
N LEU A 39 -44.05 22.98 -34.64
CA LEU A 39 -44.38 21.57 -34.84
C LEU A 39 -44.99 21.00 -33.56
N ALA A 40 -46.10 20.27 -33.69
CA ALA A 40 -46.68 19.51 -32.59
C ALA A 40 -45.86 18.25 -32.28
N LEU A 41 -46.08 17.66 -31.10
CA LEU A 41 -45.47 16.37 -30.74
C LEU A 41 -45.79 15.32 -31.81
N SER A 42 -44.75 14.60 -32.26
CA SER A 42 -44.81 13.56 -33.29
C SER A 42 -45.16 14.06 -34.71
N GLU A 43 -45.18 15.38 -34.93
CA GLU A 43 -45.28 15.96 -36.28
C GLU A 43 -43.92 15.93 -36.97
N SER A 44 -43.90 15.62 -38.27
CA SER A 44 -42.69 15.70 -39.09
C SER A 44 -42.59 17.08 -39.72
N GLY A 45 -41.42 17.70 -39.64
CA GLY A 45 -41.18 18.98 -40.29
C GLY A 45 -39.72 19.39 -40.34
N PRO A 46 -39.42 20.55 -40.96
CA PRO A 46 -38.07 20.95 -41.27
C PRO A 46 -37.32 21.54 -40.07
N PHE A 47 -36.13 21.00 -39.81
CA PHE A 47 -35.18 21.51 -38.81
C PHE A 47 -33.90 21.98 -39.49
N ALA A 48 -33.48 23.20 -39.19
CA ALA A 48 -32.20 23.76 -39.61
C ALA A 48 -31.06 23.21 -38.74
N ARG A 49 -29.99 22.74 -39.37
CA ARG A 49 -28.82 22.12 -38.73
C ARG A 49 -27.53 22.92 -38.89
N CYS A 50 -27.56 23.95 -39.74
CA CYS A 50 -26.44 24.85 -40.02
C CYS A 50 -26.81 26.30 -39.68
N GLY A 51 -25.78 27.12 -39.42
CA GLY A 51 -25.93 28.54 -39.13
C GLY A 51 -25.85 28.92 -37.65
N VAL A 52 -26.25 30.15 -37.35
CA VAL A 52 -26.20 30.74 -36.00
C VAL A 52 -27.62 31.04 -35.52
N PHE A 53 -27.96 30.55 -34.33
CA PHE A 53 -29.27 30.76 -33.73
C PHE A 53 -29.15 31.34 -32.32
N GLU A 54 -30.09 32.19 -31.95
CA GLU A 54 -30.28 32.62 -30.58
C GLU A 54 -31.27 31.66 -29.89
N LEU A 55 -30.78 30.92 -28.90
CA LEU A 55 -31.54 29.86 -28.22
C LEU A 55 -31.68 30.17 -26.73
N THR A 56 -32.77 29.70 -26.12
CA THR A 56 -32.96 29.73 -24.67
C THR A 56 -31.79 29.01 -23.98
N ALA A 57 -31.27 29.59 -22.91
CA ALA A 57 -30.09 29.08 -22.21
C ALA A 57 -30.23 29.18 -20.69
N LEU A 58 -29.50 28.35 -19.95
CA LEU A 58 -29.44 28.43 -18.49
C LEU A 58 -28.87 29.79 -18.07
N SER A 59 -29.56 30.49 -17.18
CA SER A 59 -29.18 31.84 -16.75
C SER A 59 -27.83 31.89 -16.04
N THR A 60 -27.47 30.82 -15.32
CA THR A 60 -26.20 30.68 -14.61
C THR A 60 -25.07 30.14 -15.48
N ALA A 61 -25.35 29.65 -16.69
CA ALA A 61 -24.31 29.19 -17.60
C ALA A 61 -23.46 30.36 -18.08
N THR A 62 -22.14 30.18 -18.08
CA THR A 62 -21.18 31.22 -18.48
C THR A 62 -20.12 30.62 -19.40
N GLY A 63 -19.72 31.37 -20.42
CA GLY A 63 -18.73 30.91 -21.37
C GLY A 63 -18.20 32.07 -22.22
N ALA A 64 -16.92 32.02 -22.54
CA ALA A 64 -16.33 32.95 -23.49
C ALA A 64 -16.85 32.68 -24.92
N GLN A 65 -16.64 33.64 -25.83
CA GLN A 65 -16.81 33.38 -27.26
C GLN A 65 -16.00 32.15 -27.68
N GLY A 66 -16.61 31.26 -28.47
CA GLY A 66 -16.01 29.99 -28.89
C GLY A 66 -16.11 28.87 -27.86
N ALA A 67 -16.65 29.09 -26.67
CA ALA A 67 -16.91 28.01 -25.71
C ALA A 67 -17.95 27.03 -26.27
N LYS A 68 -17.79 25.73 -25.96
CA LYS A 68 -18.69 24.67 -26.41
C LYS A 68 -20.11 24.90 -25.86
N ALA A 69 -21.12 24.67 -26.70
CA ALA A 69 -22.53 24.79 -26.36
C ALA A 69 -23.19 23.41 -26.24
N TYR A 70 -23.68 23.18 -25.03
CA TYR A 70 -24.52 22.12 -24.45
C TYR A 70 -25.99 22.17 -24.88
N TRP A 71 -26.64 21.13 -25.43
CA TRP A 71 -28.11 21.06 -25.41
C TRP A 71 -28.61 20.17 -24.29
N ASP A 72 -29.26 20.78 -23.30
CA ASP A 72 -29.98 20.09 -22.22
C ASP A 72 -31.34 19.62 -22.74
N ASN A 73 -31.44 18.34 -23.08
CA ASN A 73 -32.71 17.78 -23.58
C ASN A 73 -33.77 17.59 -22.48
N VAL A 74 -33.43 17.72 -21.20
CA VAL A 74 -34.44 17.66 -20.12
C VAL A 74 -35.10 19.02 -19.97
N ASN A 75 -34.30 20.09 -19.88
CA ASN A 75 -34.79 21.45 -19.64
C ASN A 75 -34.99 22.27 -20.93
N LYS A 76 -34.69 21.70 -22.10
CA LYS A 76 -34.86 22.31 -23.43
C LYS A 76 -34.15 23.65 -23.59
N ARG A 77 -32.87 23.70 -23.19
CA ARG A 77 -32.08 24.93 -23.19
C ARG A 77 -30.61 24.65 -23.42
N VAL A 78 -29.88 25.70 -23.79
CA VAL A 78 -28.44 25.68 -23.93
C VAL A 78 -27.74 25.77 -22.57
N ASP A 79 -26.72 24.95 -22.38
CA ASP A 79 -25.79 24.98 -21.25
C ASP A 79 -24.34 25.07 -21.76
N THR A 80 -23.40 25.39 -20.88
CA THR A 80 -21.95 25.31 -21.15
C THR A 80 -21.31 24.10 -20.48
N ASP A 81 -22.04 23.39 -19.63
CA ASP A 81 -21.60 22.15 -18.99
C ASP A 81 -21.77 20.94 -19.93
N SER A 82 -20.65 20.25 -20.18
CA SER A 82 -20.60 19.07 -21.03
C SER A 82 -21.32 17.84 -20.47
N THR A 83 -21.60 17.82 -19.16
CA THR A 83 -22.28 16.71 -18.50
C THR A 83 -23.80 16.75 -18.67
N VAL A 84 -24.33 17.89 -19.11
CA VAL A 84 -25.78 18.16 -19.16
C VAL A 84 -26.42 17.68 -20.46
N GLY A 85 -25.69 17.59 -21.57
CA GLY A 85 -26.27 17.06 -22.80
C GLY A 85 -25.42 17.13 -24.07
N LEU A 86 -26.10 17.10 -25.22
CA LEU A 86 -25.48 16.90 -26.53
C LEU A 86 -24.71 18.16 -26.99
N LEU A 87 -23.47 18.00 -27.45
CA LEU A 87 -22.72 19.11 -28.06
C LEU A 87 -23.41 19.55 -29.36
N ILE A 88 -23.92 20.79 -29.38
CA ILE A 88 -24.63 21.33 -30.54
C ILE A 88 -23.80 22.33 -31.36
N GLY A 89 -22.73 22.86 -30.78
CA GLY A 89 -21.96 23.92 -31.42
C GLY A 89 -21.05 24.68 -30.46
N ALA A 90 -20.83 25.96 -30.76
CA ALA A 90 -20.05 26.88 -29.93
C ALA A 90 -20.73 28.25 -29.82
N LEU A 91 -20.43 28.99 -28.76
CA LEU A 91 -20.97 30.34 -28.53
C LEU A 91 -20.38 31.35 -29.53
N LEU A 92 -21.23 32.09 -30.25
CA LEU A 92 -20.78 33.17 -31.14
C LEU A 92 -20.30 34.40 -30.34
N ALA A 93 -20.88 34.64 -29.17
CA ALA A 93 -20.54 35.73 -28.27
C ALA A 93 -20.42 35.22 -26.82
N ALA A 94 -19.71 35.95 -25.97
CA ALA A 94 -19.58 35.56 -24.56
C ALA A 94 -20.95 35.57 -23.87
N LYS A 95 -21.28 34.45 -23.20
CA LYS A 95 -22.45 34.31 -22.36
C LYS A 95 -22.06 34.62 -20.92
N THR A 96 -22.75 35.57 -20.30
CA THR A 96 -22.51 35.95 -18.90
C THR A 96 -23.70 35.59 -18.02
N ASN A 97 -23.44 35.46 -16.71
CA ASN A 97 -24.47 35.15 -15.73
C ASN A 97 -25.63 36.15 -15.80
N GLY A 98 -26.87 35.65 -15.74
CA GLY A 98 -28.11 36.41 -15.82
C GLY A 98 -28.73 36.50 -17.21
N GLN A 99 -28.00 36.14 -18.28
CA GLN A 99 -28.58 36.09 -19.63
C GLN A 99 -29.40 34.81 -19.83
N THR A 100 -30.62 34.92 -20.35
CA THR A 100 -31.51 33.76 -20.59
C THR A 100 -31.45 33.21 -22.01
N THR A 101 -30.63 33.81 -22.88
CA THR A 101 -30.40 33.34 -24.25
C THR A 101 -28.90 33.15 -24.50
N ALA A 102 -28.57 32.46 -25.59
CA ALA A 102 -27.21 32.25 -26.08
C ALA A 102 -27.20 32.19 -27.61
N GLN A 103 -26.23 32.86 -28.25
CA GLN A 103 -26.02 32.77 -29.69
C GLN A 103 -25.08 31.60 -29.97
N VAL A 104 -25.57 30.58 -30.67
CA VAL A 104 -24.84 29.33 -30.92
C VAL A 104 -24.62 29.13 -32.41
N VAL A 105 -23.37 28.94 -32.81
CA VAL A 105 -22.99 28.45 -34.14
C VAL A 105 -23.10 26.93 -34.14
N LEU A 106 -24.00 26.35 -34.94
CA LEU A 106 -24.24 24.90 -34.96
C LEU A 106 -23.11 24.13 -35.65
N ASN A 107 -22.86 22.90 -35.20
CA ASN A 107 -21.73 22.07 -35.65
C ASN A 107 -21.95 21.34 -37.01
N GLU A 108 -23.07 21.55 -37.70
CA GLU A 108 -23.45 20.99 -39.02
C GLU A 108 -23.41 19.45 -39.17
N GLY A 109 -22.95 18.71 -38.16
CA GLY A 109 -22.78 17.26 -38.15
C GLY A 109 -23.27 16.62 -36.87
N VAL A 110 -23.40 15.29 -36.88
CA VAL A 110 -23.63 14.52 -35.65
C VAL A 110 -22.29 14.43 -34.93
N PRO A 111 -22.16 14.93 -33.68
CA PRO A 111 -20.90 14.85 -32.95
C PRO A 111 -20.52 13.37 -32.76
N SER A 112 -19.34 12.98 -33.23
CA SER A 112 -18.90 11.56 -33.25
C SER A 112 -18.68 10.97 -31.87
N THR A 113 -18.39 11.82 -30.90
CA THR A 113 -18.35 11.53 -29.48
C THR A 113 -18.35 12.90 -28.81
N ALA A 114 -19.17 13.08 -27.78
CA ALA A 114 -18.96 14.17 -26.85
C ALA A 114 -17.69 13.87 -26.08
N GLU A 115 -16.53 14.03 -26.73
CA GLU A 115 -15.31 14.33 -26.02
C GLU A 115 -15.60 15.71 -25.41
N GLY A 116 -16.13 15.72 -24.19
CA GLY A 116 -15.88 16.82 -23.27
C GLY A 116 -14.36 17.07 -23.19
N PRO A 117 -13.87 17.95 -22.31
CA PRO A 117 -12.52 17.68 -21.83
C PRO A 117 -12.50 16.19 -21.44
N GLN A 118 -11.74 15.34 -22.16
CA GLN A 118 -11.37 14.04 -21.62
C GLN A 118 -10.90 14.43 -20.24
N ALA A 119 -11.59 13.95 -19.20
CA ALA A 119 -11.09 14.14 -17.87
C ALA A 119 -9.62 13.75 -18.01
N ALA A 120 -8.71 14.68 -17.75
CA ALA A 120 -7.34 14.29 -17.52
C ALA A 120 -7.44 13.06 -16.61
N ILE A 121 -6.54 12.10 -16.71
CA ILE A 121 -6.50 11.05 -15.70
C ILE A 121 -6.24 11.79 -14.38
N VAL A 122 -7.33 12.20 -13.71
CA VAL A 122 -7.31 13.13 -12.58
C VAL A 122 -6.87 12.31 -11.38
N SER A 123 -7.24 11.03 -11.38
CA SER A 123 -6.67 10.02 -10.51
C SER A 123 -6.64 8.68 -11.23
N LEU A 124 -5.46 8.06 -11.23
CA LEU A 124 -5.43 6.63 -10.93
C LEU A 124 -5.80 6.56 -9.46
N THR A 125 -7.01 6.10 -9.14
CA THR A 125 -7.43 5.99 -7.76
C THR A 125 -6.53 4.96 -7.07
N ASP A 126 -5.68 5.45 -6.18
CA ASP A 126 -4.98 4.62 -5.22
C ASP A 126 -6.02 3.85 -4.40
N SER A 127 -5.84 2.54 -4.24
CA SER A 127 -6.67 1.68 -3.39
C SER A 127 -6.67 2.09 -1.90
N THR A 128 -5.93 3.12 -1.51
CA THR A 128 -5.83 3.61 -0.13
C THR A 128 -6.95 4.56 0.31
N GLY A 129 -7.86 4.96 -0.58
CA GLY A 129 -9.08 5.68 -0.18
C GLY A 129 -8.87 7.10 0.37
N ALA A 130 -7.71 7.72 0.15
CA ALA A 130 -7.46 9.10 0.57
C ALA A 130 -7.74 10.11 -0.55
N ALA A 131 -8.60 11.07 -0.24
CA ALA A 131 -9.03 12.13 -1.14
C ALA A 131 -7.96 13.24 -1.25
N THR A 132 -7.07 13.17 -2.23
CA THR A 132 -6.59 14.34 -3.00
C THR A 132 -5.69 13.89 -4.15
N ASN A 133 -6.03 14.34 -5.35
CA ASN A 133 -5.40 14.00 -6.61
C ASN A 133 -4.05 14.70 -6.79
N ASP A 134 -2.93 13.96 -6.80
CA ASP A 134 -1.63 14.44 -7.29
C ASP A 134 -1.16 13.54 -8.43
N SER A 135 -1.11 14.09 -9.64
CA SER A 135 -0.95 13.39 -10.91
C SER A 135 0.53 13.10 -11.25
N THR A 136 1.36 12.76 -10.27
CA THR A 136 2.74 12.32 -10.52
C THR A 136 3.02 11.00 -9.80
N LEU A 137 3.49 9.99 -10.55
CA LEU A 137 4.24 8.89 -9.94
C LEU A 137 5.57 9.49 -9.52
N ALA A 138 5.63 10.02 -8.30
CA ALA A 138 6.81 10.72 -7.80
C ALA A 138 8.05 9.83 -7.98
N ASP A 139 9.02 10.34 -8.73
CA ASP A 139 10.39 9.84 -8.82
C ASP A 139 10.98 9.86 -7.39
N GLY A 140 10.92 8.73 -6.70
CA GLY A 140 11.49 8.57 -5.35
C GLY A 140 10.56 8.09 -4.23
N LEU A 141 9.42 7.45 -4.50
CA LEU A 141 8.62 6.81 -3.43
C LEU A 141 8.74 5.29 -3.46
N THR A 142 9.30 4.76 -2.37
CA THR A 142 9.14 3.38 -1.92
C THR A 142 7.69 2.93 -2.09
N ILE A 143 7.51 1.78 -2.74
CA ILE A 143 6.20 1.19 -3.01
C ILE A 143 5.50 0.87 -1.67
N THR A 144 4.47 1.64 -1.33
CA THR A 144 3.73 1.53 -0.06
C THR A 144 2.50 0.62 -0.13
N ALA A 145 2.15 0.02 -1.26
CA ALA A 145 1.29 -1.17 -1.30
C ALA A 145 1.23 -1.74 -2.71
N ILE A 146 1.10 -3.06 -2.81
CA ILE A 146 0.63 -3.76 -4.01
C ILE A 146 -0.62 -4.54 -3.57
N THR A 147 -1.79 -4.10 -4.05
CA THR A 147 -3.07 -4.78 -3.79
C THR A 147 -3.33 -5.79 -4.89
N ASP A 148 -3.73 -7.00 -4.54
CA ASP A 148 -4.19 -7.97 -5.54
C ASP A 148 -5.60 -7.62 -6.04
N ASN A 149 -5.99 -8.16 -7.19
CA ASN A 149 -7.31 -7.92 -7.80
C ASN A 149 -8.40 -8.84 -7.21
N SER A 150 -8.22 -9.41 -6.01
CA SER A 150 -9.04 -10.52 -5.52
C SER A 150 -10.37 -10.14 -4.89
N GLY A 151 -10.73 -8.85 -4.80
CA GLY A 151 -12.05 -8.42 -4.27
C GLY A 151 -12.41 -8.96 -2.87
N GLY A 152 -11.44 -9.50 -2.13
CA GLY A 152 -11.59 -10.12 -0.83
C GLY A 152 -11.42 -9.09 0.29
N ALA A 153 -12.12 -9.31 1.40
CA ALA A 153 -12.08 -8.44 2.57
C ALA A 153 -10.64 -8.16 3.02
N ALA A 154 -10.37 -6.90 3.37
CA ALA A 154 -9.09 -6.35 3.81
C ALA A 154 -8.28 -7.33 4.68
N GLY A 155 -7.22 -7.89 4.10
CA GLY A 155 -6.33 -8.85 4.76
C GLY A 155 -5.21 -9.36 3.86
N ASP A 156 -5.43 -9.44 2.55
CA ASP A 156 -4.47 -10.03 1.59
C ASP A 156 -3.78 -9.00 0.69
N THR A 157 -3.80 -7.72 1.07
CA THR A 157 -2.95 -6.71 0.43
C THR A 157 -1.51 -6.99 0.82
N ILE A 158 -0.59 -7.10 -0.15
CA ILE A 158 0.84 -6.92 0.15
C ILE A 158 0.98 -5.45 0.55
N ALA A 159 0.71 -5.19 1.84
CA ALA A 159 0.96 -3.93 2.47
C ALA A 159 2.40 -3.57 2.15
N ALA A 160 2.60 -2.37 1.64
CA ALA A 160 3.87 -1.66 1.63
C ALA A 160 5.10 -2.53 1.87
N ALA A 161 5.76 -2.99 0.82
CA ALA A 161 7.17 -3.27 0.96
C ALA A 161 7.95 -1.93 1.08
N THR A 162 7.55 -1.05 2.00
CA THR A 162 8.38 0.06 2.50
C THR A 162 9.41 -0.42 3.49
N ASN A 163 9.36 -1.70 3.87
CA ASN A 163 10.17 -2.26 4.92
C ASN A 163 11.13 -3.34 4.41
N THR A 164 11.81 -3.06 3.29
CA THR A 164 13.04 -3.80 2.94
C THR A 164 14.09 -3.64 4.05
N ASP A 165 13.99 -2.57 4.85
CA ASP A 165 14.83 -2.35 6.03
C ASP A 165 14.49 -3.25 7.23
N ALA A 166 13.24 -3.73 7.41
CA ALA A 166 12.90 -4.70 8.48
C ALA A 166 12.96 -6.17 8.07
N LEU A 167 13.76 -6.49 7.06
CA LEU A 167 14.43 -7.79 7.01
C LEU A 167 15.65 -7.85 7.95
N THR A 168 15.78 -6.93 8.92
CA THR A 168 16.85 -6.98 9.92
C THR A 168 16.36 -7.51 11.27
N ASP A 169 17.01 -8.62 11.64
CA ASP A 169 17.23 -9.25 12.95
C ASP A 169 16.05 -9.38 13.93
N SER A 170 15.80 -10.63 14.33
CA SER A 170 14.84 -11.10 15.34
C SER A 170 15.14 -10.64 16.79
N THR A 171 15.78 -9.49 17.00
CA THR A 171 16.24 -9.05 18.33
C THR A 171 15.18 -8.38 19.22
N GLY A 172 13.88 -8.56 18.95
CA GLY A 172 12.83 -8.28 19.93
C GLY A 172 12.70 -6.81 20.36
N GLY A 173 12.86 -5.87 19.43
CA GLY A 173 12.65 -4.43 19.69
C GLY A 173 11.16 -4.05 19.75
N ALA A 174 10.81 -3.13 20.65
CA ALA A 174 9.44 -2.68 20.92
C ALA A 174 8.82 -1.74 19.85
N ALA A 175 9.21 -1.87 18.59
CA ALA A 175 8.68 -1.06 17.49
C ALA A 175 7.75 -1.90 16.60
N ASN A 176 6.58 -1.35 16.29
CA ASN A 176 5.43 -1.98 15.63
C ASN A 176 5.64 -2.35 14.14
N THR A 177 6.84 -2.77 13.74
CA THR A 177 7.22 -3.08 12.34
C THR A 177 8.32 -4.14 12.21
N THR A 178 8.75 -4.81 13.28
CA THR A 178 9.41 -6.12 13.15
C THR A 178 8.38 -7.10 12.59
N LEU A 179 8.81 -8.02 11.70
CA LEU A 179 8.04 -9.23 11.39
C LEU A 179 7.44 -9.70 12.71
N GLU A 180 6.10 -9.75 12.80
CA GLU A 180 5.46 -10.12 14.05
C GLU A 180 6.21 -11.33 14.59
N ALA A 181 6.61 -11.29 15.87
CA ALA A 181 6.87 -12.55 16.54
C ALA A 181 5.64 -13.39 16.20
N VAL A 182 5.81 -14.43 15.37
CA VAL A 182 4.71 -15.27 14.89
C VAL A 182 3.83 -15.51 16.10
N GLY A 183 2.57 -15.09 16.00
CA GLY A 183 1.82 -14.76 17.20
C GLY A 183 0.43 -14.20 16.95
N ALA A 184 -0.21 -14.55 15.82
CA ALA A 184 -1.63 -14.28 15.69
C ALA A 184 -2.39 -15.21 16.65
N THR A 185 -3.12 -14.59 17.57
CA THR A 185 -3.90 -15.14 18.67
C THR A 185 -5.03 -16.10 18.25
N ASN A 186 -4.70 -17.24 17.66
CA ASN A 186 -5.65 -18.33 17.42
C ASN A 186 -5.19 -19.61 18.14
N GLY A 187 -6.14 -20.47 18.52
CA GLY A 187 -5.89 -21.64 19.38
C GLY A 187 -5.00 -22.73 18.77
N GLY A 188 -4.41 -22.50 17.60
CA GLY A 188 -3.49 -23.40 16.91
C GLY A 188 -2.05 -22.88 16.80
N ASP A 189 -1.75 -21.68 17.32
CA ASP A 189 -0.39 -21.14 17.26
C ASP A 189 0.54 -21.77 18.30
N VAL A 190 1.71 -22.23 17.86
CA VAL A 190 2.75 -22.91 18.65
C VAL A 190 4.06 -22.12 18.74
N SER A 191 4.14 -20.98 18.07
CA SER A 191 5.29 -20.07 18.04
C SER A 191 5.75 -19.61 19.44
N GLY A 192 4.80 -19.23 20.31
CA GLY A 192 5.05 -18.88 21.70
C GLY A 192 5.64 -20.05 22.48
N ALA A 193 5.17 -21.28 22.22
CA ALA A 193 5.76 -22.47 22.82
C ALA A 193 7.18 -22.74 22.32
N ILE A 194 7.46 -22.51 21.02
CA ILE A 194 8.80 -22.64 20.45
C ILE A 194 9.77 -21.62 21.06
N ASN A 195 9.36 -20.36 21.17
CA ASN A 195 10.20 -19.30 21.75
C ASN A 195 10.46 -19.52 23.24
N ASN A 196 9.44 -19.96 24.00
CA ASN A 196 9.60 -20.33 25.40
C ASN A 196 10.55 -21.53 25.56
N ASN A 197 10.49 -22.53 24.68
CA ASN A 197 11.41 -23.66 24.71
C ASN A 197 12.88 -23.24 24.49
N PHE A 198 13.14 -22.27 23.61
CA PHE A 198 14.50 -21.74 23.42
C PHE A 198 15.01 -20.95 24.64
N ALA A 199 14.13 -20.14 25.27
CA ALA A 199 14.46 -19.43 26.50
C ALA A 199 14.77 -20.40 27.65
N ASP A 200 13.94 -21.45 27.81
CA ASP A 200 14.15 -22.50 28.79
C ASP A 200 15.44 -23.27 28.55
N LEU A 201 15.74 -23.60 27.29
CA LEU A 201 16.99 -24.27 26.93
C LEU A 201 18.22 -23.40 27.25
N ALA A 202 18.15 -22.09 26.99
CA ALA A 202 19.21 -21.16 27.35
C ALA A 202 19.42 -21.08 28.87
N ALA A 203 18.33 -21.03 29.65
CA ALA A 203 18.39 -21.04 31.11
C ALA A 203 18.97 -22.35 31.66
N GLN A 204 18.59 -23.50 31.11
CA GLN A 204 19.14 -24.80 31.46
C GLN A 204 20.64 -24.89 31.15
N LEU A 205 21.06 -24.40 29.98
CA LEU A 205 22.47 -24.38 29.59
C LEU A 205 23.30 -23.49 30.52
N ALA A 206 22.77 -22.33 30.93
CA ALA A 206 23.42 -21.46 31.91
C ALA A 206 23.59 -22.15 33.28
N LYS A 207 22.55 -22.85 33.76
CA LYS A 207 22.63 -23.65 34.99
C LYS A 207 23.67 -24.75 34.88
N GLN A 208 23.74 -25.45 33.75
CA GLN A 208 24.71 -26.52 33.53
C GLN A 208 26.15 -25.98 33.48
N ARG A 209 26.38 -24.81 32.85
CA ARG A 209 27.70 -24.14 32.87
C ARG A 209 28.14 -23.75 34.29
N SER A 210 27.21 -23.28 35.12
CA SER A 210 27.47 -22.96 36.52
C SER A 210 27.86 -24.22 37.31
N LEU A 211 27.08 -25.30 37.17
CA LEU A 211 27.38 -26.60 37.80
C LEU A 211 28.75 -27.16 37.37
N ASN A 212 29.06 -27.09 36.08
CA ASN A 212 30.36 -27.53 35.56
C ASN A 212 31.51 -26.72 36.16
N THR A 213 31.34 -25.41 36.35
CA THR A 213 32.34 -24.55 37.00
C THR A 213 32.57 -24.96 38.45
N VAL A 214 31.49 -25.23 39.21
CA VAL A 214 31.59 -25.73 40.58
C VAL A 214 32.32 -27.07 40.63
N LEU A 215 32.00 -27.99 39.73
CA LEU A 215 32.65 -29.31 39.65
C LEU A 215 34.15 -29.19 39.35
N ILE A 216 34.52 -28.35 38.37
CA ILE A 216 35.93 -28.10 38.03
C ILE A 216 36.70 -27.57 39.24
N ASN A 217 36.14 -26.59 39.95
CA ASN A 217 36.76 -26.02 41.15
C ASN A 217 36.89 -27.06 42.28
N ALA A 218 35.87 -27.90 42.47
CA ALA A 218 35.91 -28.97 43.47
C ALA A 218 37.00 -30.01 43.16
N VAL A 219 37.12 -30.42 41.89
CA VAL A 219 38.16 -31.35 41.44
C VAL A 219 39.55 -30.74 41.58
N ALA A 220 39.74 -29.45 41.23
CA ALA A 220 41.01 -28.74 41.41
C ALA A 220 41.41 -28.67 42.89
N SER A 221 40.45 -28.38 43.79
CA SER A 221 40.69 -28.37 45.23
C SER A 221 41.04 -29.76 45.77
N LEU A 222 40.36 -30.82 45.29
CA LEU A 222 40.67 -32.19 45.66
C LEU A 222 42.08 -32.58 45.18
N ALA A 223 42.45 -32.26 43.94
CA ALA A 223 43.78 -32.52 43.40
C ALA A 223 44.87 -31.83 44.23
N ALA A 224 44.65 -30.58 44.64
CA ALA A 224 45.58 -29.87 45.52
C ALA A 224 45.73 -30.58 46.89
N LYS A 225 44.61 -30.97 47.52
CA LYS A 225 44.64 -31.72 48.79
C LYS A 225 45.37 -33.06 48.67
N VAL A 226 45.15 -33.79 47.57
CA VAL A 226 45.83 -35.06 47.30
C VAL A 226 47.33 -34.82 47.14
N ASN A 227 47.77 -33.82 46.37
CA ASN A 227 49.18 -33.51 46.21
C ASN A 227 49.86 -33.12 47.54
N THR A 228 49.18 -32.33 48.38
CA THR A 228 49.66 -32.02 49.73
C THR A 228 49.81 -33.29 50.56
N GLY A 229 48.79 -34.15 50.60
CA GLY A 229 48.86 -35.41 51.35
C GLY A 229 49.96 -36.35 50.88
N VAL A 230 50.21 -36.44 49.56
CA VAL A 230 51.33 -37.22 48.99
C VAL A 230 52.68 -36.64 49.43
N THR A 231 52.81 -35.31 49.46
CA THR A 231 54.04 -34.63 49.89
C THR A 231 54.31 -34.86 51.37
N ASP A 232 53.27 -34.75 52.21
CA ASP A 232 53.37 -35.01 53.65
C ASP A 232 53.78 -36.45 53.93
N LEU A 233 53.16 -37.42 53.25
CA LEU A 233 53.50 -38.84 53.40
C LEU A 233 54.93 -39.14 52.95
N THR A 234 55.38 -38.53 51.85
CA THR A 234 56.76 -38.66 51.37
C THR A 234 57.76 -38.12 52.40
N THR A 235 57.46 -36.97 53.00
CA THR A 235 58.28 -36.37 54.07
C THR A 235 58.32 -37.25 55.31
N GLN A 236 57.17 -37.80 55.72
CA GLN A 236 57.09 -38.72 56.85
C GLN A 236 57.93 -39.98 56.62
N ASN A 237 57.84 -40.59 55.43
CA ASN A 237 58.64 -41.76 55.07
C ASN A 237 60.16 -41.47 55.12
N GLN A 238 60.59 -40.28 54.70
CA GLN A 238 62.00 -39.88 54.81
C GLN A 238 62.42 -39.74 56.27
N ASN A 239 61.59 -39.10 57.11
CA ASN A 239 61.86 -38.98 58.55
C ASN A 239 61.96 -40.34 59.24
N ASP A 240 61.05 -41.27 58.94
CA ASP A 240 61.07 -42.63 59.50
C ASP A 240 62.35 -43.38 59.09
N SER A 241 62.79 -43.22 57.84
CA SER A 241 64.07 -43.78 57.34
C SER A 241 65.28 -43.20 58.07
N ASP A 242 65.31 -41.87 58.24
CA ASP A 242 66.39 -41.17 58.95
C ASP A 242 66.47 -41.57 60.43
N ILE A 243 65.32 -41.72 61.10
CA ILE A 243 65.22 -42.19 62.49
C ILE A 243 65.75 -43.62 62.59
N ALA A 244 65.35 -44.51 61.68
CA ALA A 244 65.85 -45.88 61.64
C ALA A 244 67.38 -45.94 61.46
N ALA A 245 67.93 -45.09 60.57
CA ALA A 245 69.38 -44.99 60.36
C ALA A 245 70.12 -44.48 61.61
N LYS A 246 69.60 -43.44 62.28
CA LYS A 246 70.16 -42.91 63.53
C LYS A 246 70.12 -43.94 64.66
N LEU A 247 69.01 -44.67 64.80
CA LEU A 247 68.88 -45.73 65.80
C LEU A 247 69.89 -46.85 65.54
N ASN A 248 70.05 -47.30 64.30
CA ASN A 248 71.06 -48.29 63.93
C ASN A 248 72.48 -47.81 64.22
N THR A 249 72.77 -46.53 63.98
CA THR A 249 74.07 -45.92 64.30
C THR A 249 74.32 -45.94 65.82
N LEU A 250 73.35 -45.47 66.62
CA LEU A 250 73.44 -45.48 68.08
C LEU A 250 73.61 -46.89 68.65
N LEU A 251 72.85 -47.87 68.16
CA LEU A 251 72.98 -49.27 68.57
C LEU A 251 74.38 -49.81 68.28
N THR A 252 74.94 -49.47 67.12
CA THR A 252 76.33 -49.81 66.76
C THR A 252 77.32 -49.18 67.74
N GLU A 253 77.15 -47.90 68.07
CA GLU A 253 78.01 -47.18 69.02
C GLU A 253 77.93 -47.73 70.45
N LEU A 254 76.73 -48.04 70.95
CA LEU A 254 76.52 -48.62 72.28
C LEU A 254 77.12 -50.02 72.41
N ARG A 255 77.02 -50.85 71.36
CA ARG A 255 77.70 -52.15 71.27
C ARG A 255 79.21 -51.99 71.30
N ALA A 256 79.75 -51.03 70.53
CA ALA A 256 81.19 -50.74 70.51
C ALA A 256 81.72 -50.25 71.88
N ALA A 257 80.89 -49.53 72.64
CA ALA A 257 81.20 -49.08 74.00
C ALA A 257 81.03 -50.17 75.08
N GLY A 258 80.53 -51.37 74.75
CA GLY A 258 80.32 -52.47 75.69
C GLY A 258 79.14 -52.30 76.65
N ILE A 259 78.24 -51.35 76.38
CA ILE A 259 77.08 -51.05 77.25
C ILE A 259 75.97 -52.08 77.07
N ILE A 260 75.79 -52.60 75.85
CA ILE A 260 74.79 -53.62 75.49
C ILE A 260 75.46 -54.84 74.83
N ALA A 261 74.82 -56.01 74.92
CA ALA A 261 75.30 -57.22 74.26
C ALA A 261 75.28 -57.07 72.73
N ALA A 262 76.27 -57.69 72.08
CA ALA A 262 76.39 -57.70 70.62
C ALA A 262 75.18 -58.37 69.94
#